data_AF-A0A2B2L2Q4-F1
#
_entry.id   AF-A0A2B2L2Q4-F1
#
_cell.length_a   1.000
_cell.length_b   1.000
_cell.length_c   1.000
_cell.angle_alpha   90.00
_cell.angle_beta   90.00
_cell.angle_gamma   90.00
#
_symmetry.space_group_name_H-M   'P 1'
#
loop_
_entity.id
_entity.type
_entity.pdbx_description
1 polymer ?
#
loop_
_entity_poly.entity_id
_entity_poly.type
_entity_poly.pdbx_seq_one_letter_code
_entity_poly.pdbx_strand_id
1 'polypeptide(L)'
;MNNNTINESVEEVDQKRVRSSKRFTNWKFIATGIGVIALLIGGMSYYQATHFNSNVTINDTKIGGLSADQAIQKLKTSGLANKVYVDQQQILDEKETKTELTEKDLPQVKKLLKGQWTFFPSSKEKNYSLLPEKADQYRSETMKKLVEEKLISMNEKLKAPQDAMAKLEQGKIVISKSVEGKQYDITSLLKDYDKQKYKSEIHLKSAYIKPIKEDDPIVKKEEKALQNLLGQSVEYKVQNEVYPLKAKDLIQNASMSKDMKVTIDGSDIKNKVAEINNAKSTLNKDFAFKTHSGSVISVKGQGYGWALDVEKETKQVQQAFEKGDNSLSASNIHGNGWEKEGIGYKTTSNNGIGDTYAEVSIADQQIWIYKDGKLVVTTNVVTGKHSTGEDTSPGVWYVLYKRTPYTLKGSAVGKADYAVKVDYWVPFTNSGQGFHDAGWRKDWANNAYLTGGSGGCVNLVPNVAKTVYDSLNTYDPVIVY
;
A
#
# COMPACT_ATOMS: atom_id res chain seq x y z
N MET A 1 -57.45 -76.67 -9.49
CA MET A 1 -57.72 -76.38 -8.06
C MET A 1 -58.32 -74.99 -8.03
N ASN A 2 -59.64 -74.92 -8.05
CA ASN A 2 -60.50 -74.73 -6.86
C ASN A 2 -60.54 -73.24 -6.48
N ASN A 3 -61.67 -72.61 -6.19
CA ASN A 3 -63.08 -72.95 -6.32
C ASN A 3 -63.84 -71.68 -5.90
N ASN A 4 -65.01 -71.49 -6.50
CA ASN A 4 -66.28 -71.00 -5.94
C ASN A 4 -66.32 -69.84 -4.92
N THR A 5 -67.06 -68.76 -5.19
CA THR A 5 -68.54 -68.57 -5.12
C THR A 5 -69.06 -68.48 -3.68
N ILE A 6 -69.86 -67.43 -3.39
CA ILE A 6 -71.27 -67.45 -2.87
C ILE A 6 -71.61 -66.18 -2.06
N ASN A 7 -72.71 -65.53 -2.50
CA ASN A 7 -73.87 -64.87 -1.85
C ASN A 7 -73.74 -64.24 -0.45
N GLU A 8 -74.63 -63.37 0.04
CA GLU A 8 -75.75 -62.50 -0.37
C GLU A 8 -76.09 -61.79 0.96
N SER A 9 -76.61 -60.57 0.94
CA SER A 9 -77.54 -60.15 2.00
C SER A 9 -78.52 -59.11 1.46
N VAL A 10 -79.78 -59.34 1.81
CA VAL A 10 -81.05 -58.75 1.36
C VAL A 10 -81.37 -57.45 2.11
N GLU A 11 -82.47 -56.79 1.70
CA GLU A 11 -83.24 -55.66 2.30
C GLU A 11 -82.82 -54.24 1.83
N GLU A 12 -83.72 -53.31 1.44
CA GLU A 12 -85.18 -53.24 1.47
C GLU A 12 -85.64 -52.13 0.47
N VAL A 13 -86.89 -52.23 0.01
CA VAL A 13 -87.52 -51.35 -0.99
C VAL A 13 -88.12 -50.11 -0.32
N ASP A 14 -87.86 -48.90 -0.84
CA ASP A 14 -88.73 -47.75 -0.61
C ASP A 14 -89.02 -46.99 -1.92
N GLN A 15 -90.26 -47.13 -2.39
CA GLN A 15 -90.77 -46.51 -3.62
C GLN A 15 -91.17 -45.05 -3.36
N LYS A 16 -90.45 -44.09 -3.96
CA LYS A 16 -90.98 -42.73 -4.18
C LYS A 16 -91.48 -42.52 -5.60
N ARG A 17 -92.80 -42.47 -5.73
CA ARG A 17 -93.56 -42.01 -6.91
C ARG A 17 -93.12 -40.60 -7.33
N VAL A 18 -92.48 -40.48 -8.49
CA VAL A 18 -92.27 -39.19 -9.17
C VAL A 18 -93.46 -38.93 -10.08
N ARG A 19 -94.27 -37.92 -9.72
CA ARG A 19 -95.30 -37.31 -10.57
C ARG A 19 -94.60 -36.58 -11.73
N SER A 20 -94.66 -37.14 -12.93
CA SER A 20 -94.29 -36.43 -14.17
C SER A 20 -95.31 -35.34 -14.46
N SER A 21 -95.00 -34.10 -14.08
CA SER A 21 -95.70 -32.93 -14.64
C SER A 21 -95.06 -32.62 -15.99
N LYS A 22 -95.76 -32.92 -17.08
CA LYS A 22 -95.42 -32.40 -18.41
C LYS A 22 -95.65 -30.88 -18.40
N ARG A 23 -94.65 -30.11 -17.96
CA ARG A 23 -94.49 -28.72 -18.38
C ARG A 23 -94.11 -28.75 -19.85
N PHE A 24 -94.95 -28.19 -20.71
CA PHE A 24 -94.51 -27.74 -22.02
C PHE A 24 -93.44 -26.65 -21.81
N THR A 25 -92.18 -27.04 -21.66
CA THR A 25 -91.07 -26.11 -21.79
C THR A 25 -90.98 -25.74 -23.25
N ASN A 26 -91.35 -24.50 -23.49
CA ASN A 26 -91.51 -23.89 -24.79
C ASN A 26 -90.11 -23.85 -25.45
N TRP A 27 -89.72 -24.89 -26.20
CA TRP A 27 -88.38 -25.08 -26.79
C TRP A 27 -87.88 -23.84 -27.55
N LYS A 28 -88.81 -23.09 -28.15
CA LYS A 28 -88.53 -21.79 -28.79
C LYS A 28 -87.89 -20.78 -27.83
N PHE A 29 -88.31 -20.71 -26.56
CA PHE A 29 -87.72 -19.82 -25.55
C PHE A 29 -86.36 -20.30 -25.03
N ILE A 30 -86.13 -21.62 -24.97
CA ILE A 30 -84.82 -22.19 -24.61
C ILE A 30 -83.82 -21.96 -25.74
N ALA A 31 -84.21 -22.19 -26.99
CA ALA A 31 -83.37 -21.93 -28.17
C ALA A 31 -83.05 -20.43 -28.32
N THR A 32 -84.03 -19.54 -28.11
CA THR A 32 -83.79 -18.09 -28.08
C THR A 32 -82.86 -17.69 -26.92
N GLY A 33 -83.03 -18.27 -25.73
CA GLY A 33 -82.14 -18.02 -24.58
C GLY A 33 -80.70 -18.48 -24.82
N ILE A 34 -80.49 -19.66 -25.40
CA ILE A 34 -79.16 -20.16 -25.79
C ILE A 34 -78.54 -19.28 -26.87
N GLY A 35 -79.33 -18.84 -27.85
CA GLY A 35 -78.87 -17.90 -28.88
C GLY A 35 -78.41 -16.56 -28.30
N VAL A 36 -79.15 -16.01 -27.34
CA VAL A 36 -78.76 -14.78 -26.62
C VAL A 36 -77.50 -14.99 -25.81
N ILE A 37 -77.36 -16.11 -25.10
CA ILE A 37 -76.14 -16.43 -24.33
C ILE A 37 -74.93 -16.61 -25.25
N ALA A 38 -75.08 -17.29 -26.40
CA ALA A 38 -74.02 -17.45 -27.39
C ALA A 38 -73.60 -16.10 -28.01
N LEU A 39 -74.55 -15.20 -28.26
CA LEU A 39 -74.28 -13.83 -28.72
C LEU A 39 -73.56 -13.00 -27.64
N LEU A 40 -73.95 -13.13 -26.37
CA LEU A 40 -73.29 -12.47 -25.25
C LEU A 40 -71.86 -12.99 -25.04
N ILE A 41 -71.66 -14.31 -25.10
CA ILE A 41 -70.32 -14.93 -25.00
C ILE A 41 -69.47 -14.55 -26.21
N GLY A 42 -70.03 -14.56 -27.42
CA GLY A 42 -69.34 -14.15 -28.64
C GLY A 42 -68.94 -12.68 -28.62
N GLY A 43 -69.86 -11.79 -28.18
CA GLY A 43 -69.59 -10.37 -28.01
C GLY A 43 -68.53 -10.10 -26.93
N MET A 44 -68.59 -10.83 -25.81
CA MET A 44 -67.60 -10.76 -24.74
C MET A 44 -66.23 -11.24 -25.20
N SER A 45 -66.16 -12.38 -25.90
CA SER A 45 -64.91 -12.91 -26.46
C SER A 45 -64.31 -11.98 -27.51
N TYR A 46 -65.15 -11.35 -28.35
CA TYR A 46 -64.71 -10.34 -29.32
C TYR A 46 -64.17 -9.08 -28.64
N TYR A 47 -64.84 -8.60 -27.59
CA TYR A 47 -64.36 -7.47 -26.79
C TYR A 47 -63.00 -7.78 -26.17
N GLN A 48 -62.82 -8.97 -25.59
CA GLN A 48 -61.54 -9.41 -25.00
C GLN A 48 -60.42 -9.61 -26.03
N ALA A 49 -60.76 -9.91 -27.29
CA ALA A 49 -59.79 -9.99 -28.39
C ALA A 49 -59.35 -8.61 -28.91
N THR A 50 -60.14 -7.56 -28.67
CA THR A 50 -59.93 -6.23 -29.24
C THR A 50 -59.55 -5.17 -28.21
N HIS A 51 -59.81 -5.41 -26.91
CA HIS A 51 -59.58 -4.45 -25.82
C HIS A 51 -58.74 -5.06 -24.70
N PHE A 52 -58.00 -4.19 -23.99
CA PHE A 52 -57.25 -4.60 -22.81
C PHE A 52 -58.14 -4.92 -21.60
N ASN A 53 -57.72 -5.89 -20.79
CA ASN A 53 -58.37 -6.20 -19.52
C ASN A 53 -58.37 -4.98 -18.58
N SER A 54 -59.37 -4.86 -17.71
CA SER A 54 -59.70 -3.60 -17.01
C SER A 54 -58.56 -3.00 -16.18
N ASN A 55 -57.71 -3.86 -15.60
CA ASN A 55 -56.63 -3.48 -14.69
C ASN A 55 -55.25 -3.64 -15.32
N VAL A 56 -55.18 -3.52 -16.65
CA VAL A 56 -53.91 -3.57 -17.37
C VAL A 56 -53.29 -2.18 -17.51
N THR A 57 -52.00 -2.11 -17.24
CA THR A 57 -51.15 -0.95 -17.47
C THR A 57 -50.00 -1.32 -18.42
N ILE A 58 -49.51 -0.33 -19.17
CA ILE A 58 -48.25 -0.40 -19.92
C ILE A 58 -47.38 0.74 -19.42
N ASN A 59 -46.17 0.45 -18.95
CA ASN A 59 -45.26 1.45 -18.36
C ASN A 59 -45.98 2.32 -17.29
N ASP A 60 -46.79 1.67 -16.44
CA ASP A 60 -47.64 2.28 -15.39
C ASP A 60 -48.79 3.17 -15.89
N THR A 61 -48.94 3.34 -17.21
CA THR A 61 -50.08 4.05 -17.79
C THR A 61 -51.27 3.10 -17.89
N LYS A 62 -52.41 3.48 -17.30
CA LYS A 62 -53.67 2.72 -17.36
C LYS A 62 -54.23 2.65 -18.77
N ILE A 63 -54.26 1.45 -19.35
CA ILE A 63 -54.73 1.19 -20.72
C ILE A 63 -55.84 0.14 -20.80
N GLY A 64 -56.29 -0.39 -19.66
CA GLY A 64 -57.44 -1.27 -19.58
C GLY A 64 -58.71 -0.67 -20.19
N GLY A 65 -59.45 -1.50 -20.93
CA GLY A 65 -60.64 -1.12 -21.68
C GLY A 65 -60.38 -0.41 -23.01
N LEU A 66 -59.12 -0.16 -23.39
CA LEU A 66 -58.75 0.47 -24.66
C LEU A 66 -58.42 -0.58 -25.73
N SER A 67 -58.63 -0.25 -27.00
CA SER A 67 -58.04 -0.99 -28.11
C SER A 67 -56.54 -0.73 -28.25
N ALA A 68 -55.82 -1.53 -29.04
CA ALA A 68 -54.38 -1.26 -29.27
C ALA A 68 -54.12 0.13 -29.88
N ASP A 69 -54.99 0.60 -30.78
CA ASP A 69 -54.85 1.91 -31.42
C ASP A 69 -55.15 3.04 -30.42
N GLN A 70 -56.16 2.89 -29.56
CA GLN A 70 -56.43 3.84 -28.48
C GLN A 70 -55.33 3.85 -27.42
N ALA A 71 -54.80 2.67 -27.06
CA ALA A 71 -53.73 2.52 -26.10
C ALA A 71 -52.44 3.19 -26.60
N ILE A 72 -52.07 3.03 -27.88
CA ILE A 72 -50.89 3.72 -28.40
C ILE A 72 -51.10 5.25 -28.41
N GLN A 73 -52.26 5.78 -28.79
CA GLN A 73 -52.49 7.25 -28.71
C GLN A 73 -52.34 7.79 -27.29
N LYS A 74 -52.86 7.05 -26.30
CA LYS A 74 -52.72 7.42 -24.89
C LYS A 74 -51.26 7.34 -24.43
N LEU A 75 -50.54 6.29 -24.80
CA LEU A 75 -49.14 6.11 -24.39
C LEU A 75 -48.20 7.20 -24.93
N LYS A 76 -48.39 7.65 -26.19
CA LYS A 76 -47.59 8.75 -26.79
C LYS A 76 -47.80 10.10 -26.11
N THR A 77 -49.00 10.30 -25.57
CA THR A 77 -49.37 11.55 -24.89
C THR A 77 -49.15 11.47 -23.39
N SER A 78 -48.77 10.30 -22.86
CA SER A 78 -48.48 10.10 -21.45
C SER A 78 -47.17 10.79 -21.07
N GLY A 79 -47.16 11.35 -19.87
CA GLY A 79 -46.02 12.03 -19.29
C GLY A 79 -45.07 11.08 -18.57
N LEU A 80 -43.79 11.43 -18.63
CA LEU A 80 -42.68 10.85 -17.92
C LEU A 80 -42.29 11.83 -16.82
N ALA A 81 -42.70 11.54 -15.57
CA ALA A 81 -42.50 12.43 -14.43
C ALA A 81 -41.03 12.75 -14.14
N ASN A 82 -40.10 11.89 -14.61
CA ASN A 82 -38.66 12.04 -14.46
C ASN A 82 -38.18 12.16 -13.01
N LYS A 83 -38.89 11.47 -12.11
CA LYS A 83 -38.53 11.33 -10.70
C LYS A 83 -37.86 9.99 -10.45
N VAL A 84 -36.81 10.00 -9.64
CA VAL A 84 -36.10 8.79 -9.21
C VAL A 84 -36.13 8.70 -7.70
N TYR A 85 -36.54 7.54 -7.23
CA TYR A 85 -36.57 7.16 -5.83
C TYR A 85 -35.59 6.02 -5.59
N VAL A 86 -34.90 6.05 -4.45
CA VAL A 86 -34.24 4.88 -3.87
C VAL A 86 -35.03 4.51 -2.64
N ASP A 87 -35.65 3.34 -2.64
CA ASP A 87 -36.70 2.94 -1.73
C ASP A 87 -37.82 4.01 -1.67
N GLN A 88 -37.93 4.77 -0.58
CA GLN A 88 -38.94 5.83 -0.40
C GLN A 88 -38.35 7.24 -0.57
N GLN A 89 -37.03 7.38 -0.71
CA GLN A 89 -36.37 8.68 -0.78
C GLN A 89 -36.28 9.14 -2.23
N GLN A 90 -36.87 10.31 -2.53
CA GLN A 90 -36.67 10.98 -3.82
C GLN A 90 -35.24 11.51 -3.91
N ILE A 91 -34.48 11.06 -4.92
CA ILE A 91 -33.10 11.49 -5.13
C ILE A 91 -32.96 12.45 -6.31
N LEU A 92 -33.88 12.39 -7.27
CA LEU A 92 -33.87 13.23 -8.48
C LEU A 92 -35.29 13.66 -8.84
N ASP A 93 -35.44 14.90 -9.29
CA ASP A 93 -36.69 15.50 -9.76
C ASP A 93 -36.39 16.41 -10.95
N GLU A 94 -36.60 15.87 -12.15
CA GLU A 94 -36.37 16.61 -13.40
C GLU A 94 -37.69 17.01 -14.04
N LYS A 95 -37.63 17.95 -15.01
CA LYS A 95 -38.83 18.39 -15.73
C LYS A 95 -39.50 17.22 -16.44
N GLU A 96 -40.83 17.16 -16.36
CA GLU A 96 -41.64 16.15 -17.03
C GLU A 96 -41.41 16.18 -18.55
N THR A 97 -41.21 15.01 -19.15
CA THR A 97 -41.10 14.85 -20.60
C THR A 97 -42.25 13.98 -21.13
N LYS A 98 -42.43 13.91 -22.44
CA LYS A 98 -43.37 12.95 -23.05
C LYS A 98 -42.66 11.63 -23.33
N THR A 99 -43.42 10.55 -23.44
CA THR A 99 -42.84 9.29 -23.95
C THR A 99 -42.37 9.46 -25.40
N GLU A 100 -41.31 8.74 -25.78
CA GLU A 100 -40.87 8.63 -27.18
C GLU A 100 -41.60 7.52 -27.96
N LEU A 101 -42.68 6.96 -27.39
CA LEU A 101 -43.51 6.03 -28.12
C LEU A 101 -44.11 6.75 -29.34
N THR A 102 -44.24 6.04 -30.45
CA THR A 102 -44.79 6.56 -31.71
C THR A 102 -45.79 5.56 -32.31
N GLU A 103 -46.36 5.88 -33.48
CA GLU A 103 -47.18 4.89 -34.20
C GLU A 103 -46.40 3.62 -34.55
N LYS A 104 -45.07 3.72 -34.67
CA LYS A 104 -44.23 2.58 -35.04
C LYS A 104 -44.20 1.49 -33.97
N ASP A 105 -44.55 1.82 -32.73
CA ASP A 105 -44.62 0.87 -31.61
C ASP A 105 -45.96 0.13 -31.52
N LEU A 106 -46.94 0.48 -32.35
CA LEU A 106 -48.25 -0.18 -32.40
C LEU A 106 -48.17 -1.71 -32.57
N PRO A 107 -47.27 -2.29 -33.40
CA PRO A 107 -47.13 -3.75 -33.49
C PRO A 107 -46.80 -4.41 -32.14
N GLN A 108 -45.99 -3.75 -31.31
CA GLN A 108 -45.65 -4.24 -29.97
C GLN A 108 -46.86 -4.15 -29.03
N VAL A 109 -47.63 -3.06 -29.07
CA VAL A 109 -48.88 -2.93 -28.31
C VAL A 109 -49.91 -3.99 -28.73
N LYS A 110 -50.04 -4.26 -30.03
CA LYS A 110 -50.90 -5.34 -30.56
C LYS A 110 -50.45 -6.73 -30.07
N LYS A 111 -49.13 -6.95 -29.95
CA LYS A 111 -48.59 -8.19 -29.37
C LYS A 111 -48.95 -8.34 -27.89
N LEU A 112 -48.84 -7.27 -27.10
CA LEU A 112 -49.28 -7.26 -25.70
C LEU A 112 -50.80 -7.49 -25.58
N LEU A 113 -51.60 -6.87 -26.45
CA LEU A 113 -53.05 -7.06 -26.52
C LEU A 113 -53.44 -8.51 -26.80
N LYS A 114 -52.74 -9.18 -27.73
CA LYS A 114 -52.96 -10.61 -27.99
C LYS A 114 -52.50 -11.48 -26.82
N GLY A 115 -51.36 -11.15 -26.20
CA GLY A 115 -50.76 -11.95 -25.13
C GLY A 115 -51.51 -11.92 -23.80
N GLN A 116 -52.35 -10.92 -23.56
CA GLN A 116 -53.18 -10.86 -22.34
C GLN A 116 -54.51 -11.60 -22.45
N TRP A 117 -54.89 -12.08 -23.64
CA TRP A 117 -56.26 -12.50 -23.93
C TRP A 117 -56.78 -13.50 -22.90
N THR A 118 -58.01 -13.29 -22.43
CA THR A 118 -58.71 -14.19 -21.51
C THR A 118 -60.12 -14.42 -22.04
N PHE A 119 -60.62 -15.65 -21.92
CA PHE A 119 -61.96 -16.02 -22.37
C PHE A 119 -63.07 -15.26 -21.62
N PHE A 120 -62.86 -14.98 -20.33
CA PHE A 120 -63.72 -14.11 -19.51
C PHE A 120 -62.98 -12.81 -19.10
N PRO A 121 -63.70 -11.70 -18.82
CA PRO A 121 -63.11 -10.48 -18.28
C PRO A 121 -62.29 -10.76 -17.03
N SER A 122 -61.05 -10.26 -16.99
CA SER A 122 -60.16 -10.42 -15.84
C SER A 122 -59.92 -9.08 -15.16
N SER A 123 -60.15 -9.04 -13.85
CA SER A 123 -59.78 -7.91 -12.98
C SER A 123 -58.38 -8.08 -12.37
N LYS A 124 -57.60 -9.08 -12.78
CA LYS A 124 -56.22 -9.22 -12.31
C LYS A 124 -55.38 -8.04 -12.79
N GLU A 125 -54.70 -7.39 -11.86
CA GLU A 125 -53.73 -6.35 -12.16
C GLU A 125 -52.57 -6.95 -12.95
N LYS A 126 -52.20 -6.29 -14.05
CA LYS A 126 -51.06 -6.71 -14.87
C LYS A 126 -50.41 -5.48 -15.50
N ASN A 127 -49.13 -5.30 -15.18
CA ASN A 127 -48.32 -4.25 -15.77
C ASN A 127 -47.37 -4.84 -16.80
N TYR A 128 -47.42 -4.32 -18.02
CA TYR A 128 -46.51 -4.67 -19.09
C TYR A 128 -45.45 -3.59 -19.27
N SER A 129 -44.27 -3.98 -19.72
CA SER A 129 -43.21 -3.06 -20.14
C SER A 129 -43.16 -2.98 -21.66
N LEU A 130 -43.10 -1.76 -22.18
CA LEU A 130 -42.98 -1.49 -23.60
C LEU A 130 -41.77 -0.59 -23.84
N LEU A 131 -40.88 -1.04 -24.73
CA LEU A 131 -39.70 -0.30 -25.14
C LEU A 131 -40.00 0.43 -26.44
N PRO A 132 -39.79 1.76 -26.51
CA PRO A 132 -39.89 2.47 -27.77
C PRO A 132 -38.83 1.97 -28.74
N GLU A 133 -39.17 1.92 -30.03
CA GLU A 133 -38.27 1.50 -31.11
C GLU A 133 -37.04 2.41 -31.22
N LYS A 134 -37.18 3.69 -30.84
CA LYS A 134 -36.07 4.61 -30.62
C LYS A 134 -35.83 4.78 -29.13
N ALA A 135 -34.57 4.69 -28.72
CA ALA A 135 -34.21 4.86 -27.31
C ALA A 135 -34.24 6.35 -26.92
N ASP A 136 -34.90 6.63 -25.79
CA ASP A 136 -34.88 7.95 -25.14
C ASP A 136 -33.46 8.31 -24.72
N GLN A 137 -32.83 9.20 -25.49
CA GLN A 137 -31.47 9.68 -25.23
C GLN A 137 -31.41 10.45 -23.91
N TYR A 138 -32.45 11.20 -23.57
CA TYR A 138 -32.47 11.97 -22.33
C TYR A 138 -32.43 11.05 -21.11
N ARG A 139 -33.25 9.99 -21.06
CA ARG A 139 -33.23 9.06 -19.92
C ARG A 139 -32.05 8.10 -19.94
N SER A 140 -31.67 7.61 -21.11
CA SER A 140 -30.58 6.63 -21.22
C SER A 140 -29.19 7.23 -21.02
N GLU A 141 -29.02 8.52 -21.27
CA GLU A 141 -27.73 9.22 -21.12
C GLU A 141 -27.79 10.28 -20.01
N THR A 142 -28.56 11.35 -20.19
CA THR A 142 -28.57 12.51 -19.30
C THR A 142 -29.06 12.17 -17.89
N MET A 143 -30.26 11.61 -17.77
CA MET A 143 -30.87 11.31 -16.48
C MET A 143 -30.12 10.19 -15.75
N LYS A 144 -29.63 9.18 -16.48
CA LYS A 144 -28.77 8.13 -15.92
C LYS A 144 -27.51 8.72 -15.28
N LYS A 145 -26.87 9.67 -15.97
CA LYS A 145 -25.70 10.40 -15.45
C LYS A 145 -26.04 11.23 -14.21
N LEU A 146 -27.17 11.95 -14.22
CA LEU A 146 -27.62 12.70 -13.05
C LEU A 146 -27.90 11.80 -11.84
N VAL A 147 -28.49 10.62 -12.07
CA VAL A 147 -28.69 9.60 -11.01
C VAL A 147 -27.35 9.11 -10.48
N GLU A 148 -26.40 8.79 -11.36
CA GLU A 148 -25.05 8.37 -10.97
C GLU A 148 -24.36 9.43 -10.11
N GLU A 149 -24.30 10.68 -10.58
CA GLU A 149 -23.71 11.82 -9.85
C GLU A 149 -24.39 12.04 -8.49
N LYS A 150 -25.72 11.92 -8.45
CA LYS A 150 -26.47 12.04 -7.20
C LYS A 150 -26.12 10.92 -6.21
N LEU A 151 -26.05 9.67 -6.66
CA LEU A 151 -25.70 8.53 -5.83
C LEU A 151 -24.24 8.63 -5.34
N ILE A 152 -23.31 9.11 -6.18
CA ILE A 152 -21.93 9.42 -5.78
C ILE A 152 -21.91 10.44 -4.63
N SER A 153 -22.61 11.57 -4.79
CA SER A 153 -22.68 12.60 -3.75
C SER A 153 -23.33 12.11 -2.45
N MET A 154 -24.34 11.24 -2.54
CA MET A 154 -24.93 10.61 -1.35
C MET A 154 -23.92 9.70 -0.64
N ASN A 155 -23.13 8.94 -1.39
CA ASN A 155 -22.11 8.04 -0.84
C ASN A 155 -21.01 8.75 -0.05
N GLU A 156 -20.72 10.03 -0.32
CA GLU A 156 -19.76 10.83 0.46
C GLU A 156 -20.17 10.97 1.93
N LYS A 157 -21.47 10.95 2.21
CA LYS A 157 -22.03 11.11 3.57
C LYS A 157 -22.41 9.79 4.23
N LEU A 158 -22.43 8.70 3.46
CA LEU A 158 -22.83 7.38 3.94
C LEU A 158 -21.62 6.63 4.50
N LYS A 159 -21.85 5.86 5.56
CA LYS A 159 -20.81 5.04 6.18
C LYS A 159 -20.36 3.95 5.20
N ALA A 160 -19.08 3.96 4.83
CA ALA A 160 -18.47 2.91 4.01
C ALA A 160 -18.43 1.57 4.77
N PRO A 161 -18.56 0.43 4.06
CA PRO A 161 -18.26 -0.86 4.66
C PRO A 161 -16.78 -0.94 5.06
N GLN A 162 -16.47 -1.76 6.06
CA GLN A 162 -15.09 -2.10 6.42
C GLN A 162 -14.86 -3.57 6.13
N ASP A 163 -13.86 -3.84 5.30
CA ASP A 163 -13.47 -5.18 4.91
C ASP A 163 -12.83 -5.92 6.09
N ALA A 164 -13.10 -7.21 6.19
CA ALA A 164 -12.24 -8.10 6.96
C ALA A 164 -10.86 -8.17 6.28
N MET A 165 -9.80 -8.24 7.08
CA MET A 165 -8.43 -8.40 6.57
C MET A 165 -7.57 -9.15 7.60
N ALA A 166 -6.57 -9.88 7.11
CA ALA A 166 -5.56 -10.46 7.98
C ALA A 166 -4.48 -9.41 8.30
N LYS A 167 -4.12 -9.31 9.57
CA LYS A 167 -3.03 -8.47 10.07
C LYS A 167 -2.17 -9.27 11.01
N LEU A 168 -0.93 -8.82 11.16
CA LEU A 168 -0.08 -9.26 12.25
C LEU A 168 -0.16 -8.24 13.37
N GLU A 169 -0.53 -8.71 14.57
CA GLU A 169 -0.59 -7.91 15.79
C GLU A 169 0.13 -8.68 16.90
N GLN A 170 1.14 -8.05 17.49
CA GLN A 170 1.94 -8.66 18.56
C GLN A 170 2.46 -10.07 18.22
N GLY A 171 2.94 -10.24 16.98
CA GLY A 171 3.50 -11.49 16.48
C GLY A 171 2.46 -12.58 16.16
N LYS A 172 1.17 -12.28 16.24
CA LYS A 172 0.08 -13.21 15.92
C LYS A 172 -0.72 -12.70 14.74
N ILE A 173 -1.13 -13.63 13.88
CA ILE A 173 -2.01 -13.29 12.76
C ILE A 173 -3.45 -13.24 13.27
N VAL A 174 -4.11 -12.10 13.08
CA VAL A 174 -5.47 -11.83 13.51
C VAL A 174 -6.28 -11.41 12.28
N ILE A 175 -7.48 -11.97 12.14
CA ILE A 175 -8.44 -11.57 11.10
C ILE A 175 -9.41 -10.57 11.71
N SER A 176 -9.41 -9.34 11.20
CA SER A 176 -10.35 -8.32 11.65
C SER A 176 -11.76 -8.64 11.16
N LYS A 177 -12.78 -8.32 11.96
CA LYS A 177 -14.17 -8.52 11.56
C LYS A 177 -14.60 -7.50 10.51
N SER A 178 -15.39 -7.96 9.55
CA SER A 178 -16.08 -7.10 8.59
C SER A 178 -17.17 -6.29 9.25
N VAL A 179 -17.37 -5.05 8.80
CA VAL A 179 -18.45 -4.17 9.28
C VAL A 179 -19.30 -3.71 8.10
N GLU A 180 -20.61 -3.94 8.21
CA GLU A 180 -21.55 -3.50 7.18
C GLU A 180 -21.59 -1.97 7.06
N GLY A 181 -21.65 -1.52 5.80
CA GLY A 181 -21.81 -0.12 5.43
C GLY A 181 -23.22 0.21 4.97
N LYS A 182 -23.42 1.47 4.62
CA LYS A 182 -24.64 2.01 3.99
C LYS A 182 -24.36 2.73 2.69
N GLN A 183 -23.12 2.74 2.20
CA GLN A 183 -22.82 3.23 0.86
C GLN A 183 -23.51 2.37 -0.19
N TYR A 184 -24.16 3.05 -1.13
CA TYR A 184 -24.86 2.44 -2.25
C TYR A 184 -23.88 1.80 -3.23
N ASP A 185 -24.24 0.62 -3.72
CA ASP A 185 -23.64 0.00 -4.90
C ASP A 185 -24.24 0.66 -6.15
N ILE A 186 -23.56 1.69 -6.64
CA ILE A 186 -23.99 2.50 -7.79
C ILE A 186 -24.12 1.62 -9.03
N THR A 187 -23.20 0.69 -9.27
CA THR A 187 -23.25 -0.20 -10.44
C THR A 187 -24.52 -1.05 -10.42
N SER A 188 -24.86 -1.64 -9.27
CA SER A 188 -26.10 -2.40 -9.12
C SER A 188 -27.35 -1.54 -9.27
N LEU A 189 -27.36 -0.32 -8.72
CA LEU A 189 -28.48 0.62 -8.84
C LEU A 189 -28.68 1.13 -10.26
N LEU A 190 -27.63 1.46 -11.00
CA LEU A 190 -27.71 1.88 -12.40
C LEU A 190 -28.19 0.73 -13.30
N LYS A 191 -27.83 -0.51 -12.96
CA LYS A 191 -28.38 -1.71 -13.64
C LYS A 191 -29.87 -1.91 -13.36
N ASP A 192 -30.36 -1.54 -12.18
CA ASP A 192 -31.80 -1.52 -11.88
C ASP A 192 -32.50 -0.36 -12.60
N TYR A 193 -31.88 0.83 -12.64
CA TYR A 193 -32.34 1.99 -13.40
C TYR A 193 -32.60 1.64 -14.87
N ASP A 194 -31.65 0.96 -15.52
CA ASP A 194 -31.78 0.56 -16.94
C ASP A 194 -33.02 -0.31 -17.22
N LYS A 195 -33.49 -1.07 -16.24
CA LYS A 195 -34.71 -1.91 -16.35
C LYS A 195 -36.01 -1.11 -16.21
N GLN A 196 -35.94 0.05 -15.57
CA GLN A 196 -37.11 0.82 -15.14
C GLN A 196 -37.25 2.17 -15.86
N LYS A 197 -36.25 2.60 -16.64
CA LYS A 197 -36.20 3.90 -17.32
C LYS A 197 -37.36 4.24 -18.26
N TYR A 198 -38.29 3.33 -18.52
CA TYR A 198 -39.47 3.54 -19.37
C TYR A 198 -40.76 3.76 -18.59
N LYS A 199 -40.75 3.56 -17.27
CA LYS A 199 -41.86 3.82 -16.36
C LYS A 199 -42.02 5.32 -16.11
N SER A 200 -43.20 5.79 -15.73
CA SER A 200 -43.39 7.23 -15.46
C SER A 200 -42.45 7.72 -14.34
N GLU A 201 -42.37 6.97 -13.24
CA GLU A 201 -41.42 7.14 -12.14
C GLU A 201 -40.48 5.94 -12.00
N ILE A 202 -39.27 6.16 -11.51
CA ILE A 202 -38.25 5.12 -11.33
C ILE A 202 -38.08 4.86 -9.84
N HIS A 203 -38.38 3.63 -9.40
CA HIS A 203 -38.28 3.21 -8.00
C HIS A 203 -37.20 2.14 -7.86
N LEU A 204 -35.99 2.56 -7.51
CA LEU A 204 -34.83 1.68 -7.34
C LEU A 204 -34.87 1.03 -5.96
N LYS A 205 -34.60 -0.28 -5.90
CA LYS A 205 -34.41 -0.94 -4.61
C LYS A 205 -32.99 -0.69 -4.11
N SER A 206 -32.84 -0.28 -2.85
CA SER A 206 -31.49 -0.06 -2.29
C SER A 206 -30.60 -1.30 -2.43
N ALA A 207 -29.37 -1.04 -2.87
CA ALA A 207 -28.29 -2.01 -2.91
C ALA A 207 -27.06 -1.35 -2.28
N TYR A 208 -26.42 -2.03 -1.35
CA TYR A 208 -25.27 -1.51 -0.62
C TYR A 208 -24.00 -2.28 -1.01
N ILE A 209 -22.86 -1.59 -0.98
CA ILE A 209 -21.56 -2.22 -1.11
C ILE A 209 -21.38 -3.16 0.09
N LYS A 210 -21.12 -4.44 -0.21
CA LYS A 210 -20.88 -5.46 0.82
C LYS A 210 -19.39 -5.48 1.19
N PRO A 211 -19.04 -5.58 2.48
CA PRO A 211 -17.65 -5.76 2.87
C PRO A 211 -17.16 -7.15 2.45
N ILE A 212 -15.85 -7.27 2.24
CA ILE A 212 -15.17 -8.57 2.19
C ILE A 212 -15.32 -9.25 3.55
N LYS A 213 -15.76 -10.50 3.54
CA LYS A 213 -15.97 -11.32 4.74
C LYS A 213 -14.72 -12.08 5.14
N GLU A 214 -14.69 -12.52 6.39
CA GLU A 214 -13.56 -13.19 7.03
C GLU A 214 -13.19 -14.51 6.34
N ASP A 215 -14.16 -15.19 5.73
CA ASP A 215 -13.99 -16.46 5.02
C ASP A 215 -13.66 -16.30 3.52
N ASP A 216 -13.61 -15.05 3.03
CA ASP A 216 -13.32 -14.73 1.64
C ASP A 216 -11.92 -15.23 1.21
N PRO A 217 -11.77 -15.76 -0.02
CA PRO A 217 -10.47 -16.19 -0.53
C PRO A 217 -9.36 -15.14 -0.47
N ILE A 218 -9.68 -13.85 -0.53
CA ILE A 218 -8.70 -12.76 -0.43
C ILE A 218 -8.11 -12.73 0.99
N VAL A 219 -8.94 -12.79 2.04
CA VAL A 219 -8.48 -12.78 3.44
C VAL A 219 -7.60 -14.01 3.74
N LYS A 220 -7.95 -15.18 3.20
CA LYS A 220 -7.11 -16.39 3.31
C LYS A 220 -5.76 -16.26 2.62
N LYS A 221 -5.68 -15.51 1.50
CA LYS A 221 -4.40 -15.20 0.84
C LYS A 221 -3.56 -14.25 1.67
N GLU A 222 -4.17 -13.23 2.27
CA GLU A 222 -3.48 -12.31 3.19
C GLU A 222 -2.89 -13.07 4.39
N GLU A 223 -3.69 -13.95 5.02
CA GLU A 223 -3.23 -14.79 6.12
C GLU A 223 -2.01 -15.63 5.72
N LYS A 224 -2.07 -16.31 4.57
CA LYS A 224 -0.96 -17.10 4.05
C LYS A 224 0.28 -16.26 3.74
N ALA A 225 0.10 -15.04 3.22
CA ALA A 225 1.21 -14.12 2.95
C ALA A 225 1.92 -13.71 4.25
N LEU A 226 1.17 -13.43 5.32
CA LEU A 226 1.72 -13.13 6.64
C LEU A 226 2.39 -14.36 7.28
N GLN A 227 1.83 -15.56 7.11
CA GLN A 227 2.49 -16.81 7.54
C GLN A 227 3.84 -17.00 6.84
N ASN A 228 3.88 -16.78 5.53
CA ASN A 228 5.12 -16.86 4.75
C ASN A 228 6.12 -15.81 5.21
N LEU A 229 5.69 -14.57 5.46
CA LEU A 229 6.53 -13.49 6.00
C LEU A 229 7.19 -13.94 7.32
N LEU A 230 6.43 -14.46 8.28
CA LEU A 230 6.96 -14.91 9.57
C LEU A 230 7.96 -16.07 9.43
N GLY A 231 7.87 -16.84 8.34
CA GLY A 231 8.83 -17.89 7.99
C GLY A 231 10.13 -17.38 7.38
N GLN A 232 10.22 -16.10 7.01
CA GLN A 232 11.42 -15.53 6.38
C GLN A 232 12.56 -15.28 7.38
N SER A 233 13.77 -15.27 6.84
CA SER A 233 14.98 -14.83 7.52
C SER A 233 15.86 -14.08 6.52
N VAL A 234 16.40 -12.93 6.94
CA VAL A 234 17.36 -12.14 6.17
C VAL A 234 18.73 -12.28 6.80
N GLU A 235 19.73 -12.72 6.03
CA GLU A 235 21.14 -12.69 6.43
C GLU A 235 21.68 -11.27 6.27
N TYR A 236 21.66 -10.50 7.37
CA TYR A 236 22.19 -9.14 7.41
C TYR A 236 23.69 -9.15 7.70
N LYS A 237 24.49 -8.66 6.75
CA LYS A 237 25.95 -8.74 6.78
C LYS A 237 26.54 -7.41 7.19
N VAL A 238 27.27 -7.42 8.31
CA VAL A 238 28.02 -6.26 8.80
C VAL A 238 29.49 -6.64 8.84
N GLN A 239 30.28 -6.02 7.97
CA GLN A 239 31.65 -6.46 7.67
C GLN A 239 31.70 -7.97 7.31
N ASN A 240 32.45 -8.77 8.08
CA ASN A 240 32.62 -10.22 7.87
C ASN A 240 31.63 -11.06 8.68
N GLU A 241 30.75 -10.44 9.47
CA GLU A 241 29.79 -11.14 10.32
C GLU A 241 28.40 -11.17 9.69
N VAL A 242 27.71 -12.29 9.89
CA VAL A 242 26.37 -12.54 9.37
C VAL A 242 25.39 -12.63 10.54
N TYR A 243 24.39 -11.76 10.54
CA TYR A 243 23.33 -11.72 11.53
C TYR A 243 22.04 -12.28 10.92
N PRO A 244 21.57 -13.46 11.35
CA PRO A 244 20.29 -14.00 10.88
C PRO A 244 19.14 -13.23 11.54
N LEU A 245 18.47 -12.39 10.76
CA LEU A 245 17.31 -11.62 11.19
C LEU A 245 16.05 -12.41 10.83
N LYS A 246 15.43 -13.04 11.82
CA LYS A 246 14.21 -13.85 11.62
C LYS A 246 12.97 -12.96 11.76
N ALA A 247 12.09 -13.01 10.77
CA ALA A 247 10.86 -12.21 10.75
C ALA A 247 10.01 -12.43 11.99
N LYS A 248 9.80 -13.69 12.41
CA LYS A 248 9.03 -14.04 13.61
C LYS A 248 9.51 -13.40 14.91
N ASP A 249 10.79 -13.04 15.00
CA ASP A 249 11.39 -12.48 16.22
C ASP A 249 11.37 -10.93 16.17
N LEU A 250 11.32 -10.35 14.97
CA LEU A 250 11.55 -8.91 14.73
C LEU A 250 10.35 -8.17 14.13
N ILE A 251 9.30 -8.86 13.71
CA ILE A 251 8.11 -8.26 13.12
C ILE A 251 6.94 -8.59 14.03
N GLN A 252 6.55 -7.63 14.86
CA GLN A 252 5.41 -7.78 15.76
C GLN A 252 4.11 -7.29 15.11
N ASN A 253 4.19 -6.24 14.29
CA ASN A 253 3.03 -5.68 13.61
C ASN A 253 3.28 -5.54 12.11
N ALA A 254 2.30 -5.98 11.31
CA ALA A 254 2.32 -5.85 9.86
C ALA A 254 0.88 -5.84 9.31
N SER A 255 0.69 -5.20 8.17
CA SER A 255 -0.62 -5.13 7.50
C SER A 255 -0.48 -5.36 6.01
N MET A 256 -1.57 -5.79 5.38
CA MET A 256 -1.66 -5.99 3.94
C MET A 256 -2.43 -4.85 3.28
N SER A 257 -1.93 -4.37 2.15
CA SER A 257 -2.68 -3.48 1.27
C SER A 257 -3.66 -4.27 0.39
N LYS A 258 -4.61 -3.57 -0.24
CA LYS A 258 -5.54 -4.16 -1.22
C LYS A 258 -4.82 -4.82 -2.41
N ASP A 259 -3.61 -4.38 -2.72
CA ASP A 259 -2.77 -4.93 -3.80
C ASP A 259 -1.84 -6.06 -3.32
N MET A 260 -2.11 -6.65 -2.15
CA MET A 260 -1.31 -7.72 -1.55
C MET A 260 0.14 -7.32 -1.22
N LYS A 261 0.41 -6.03 -0.96
CA LYS A 261 1.71 -5.57 -0.48
C LYS A 261 1.72 -5.52 1.03
N VAL A 262 2.74 -6.13 1.64
CA VAL A 262 2.93 -6.06 3.08
C VAL A 262 3.56 -4.73 3.48
N THR A 263 3.11 -4.16 4.59
CA THR A 263 3.73 -3.02 5.27
C THR A 263 4.08 -3.44 6.70
N ILE A 264 5.36 -3.31 7.05
CA ILE A 264 5.93 -3.77 8.32
C ILE A 264 6.15 -2.58 9.27
N ASP A 265 5.85 -2.78 10.55
CA ASP A 265 6.36 -1.92 11.62
C ASP A 265 7.83 -2.29 11.92
N GLY A 266 8.75 -1.38 11.58
CA GLY A 266 10.19 -1.60 11.71
C GLY A 266 10.77 -1.40 13.11
N SER A 267 9.96 -1.22 14.16
CA SER A 267 10.46 -0.85 15.49
C SER A 267 11.45 -1.86 16.09
N ASP A 268 11.15 -3.16 16.04
CA ASP A 268 12.04 -4.19 16.60
C ASP A 268 13.23 -4.49 15.67
N ILE A 269 13.05 -4.32 14.36
CA ILE A 269 14.17 -4.32 13.40
C ILE A 269 15.16 -3.20 13.77
N LYS A 270 14.66 -1.99 14.05
CA LYS A 270 15.47 -0.84 14.46
C LYS A 270 16.24 -1.12 15.74
N ASN A 271 15.57 -1.69 16.75
CA ASN A 271 16.23 -2.08 17.99
C ASN A 271 17.36 -3.10 17.74
N LYS A 272 17.12 -4.08 16.86
CA LYS A 272 18.13 -5.08 16.53
C LYS A 272 19.32 -4.50 15.75
N VAL A 273 19.07 -3.63 14.77
CA VAL A 273 20.12 -2.92 14.04
C VAL A 273 20.92 -2.02 14.98
N ALA A 274 20.26 -1.34 15.92
CA ALA A 274 20.94 -0.53 16.95
C ALA A 274 21.82 -1.38 17.88
N GLU A 275 21.35 -2.56 18.29
CA GLU A 275 22.14 -3.52 19.07
C GLU A 275 23.41 -3.93 18.32
N ILE A 276 23.27 -4.32 17.04
CA ILE A 276 24.41 -4.69 16.18
C ILE A 276 25.37 -3.51 16.01
N ASN A 277 24.85 -2.31 15.75
CA ASN A 277 25.65 -1.10 15.66
C ASN A 277 26.41 -0.84 16.96
N ASN A 278 25.76 -0.91 18.12
CA ASN A 278 26.40 -0.68 19.41
C ASN A 278 27.49 -1.71 19.69
N ALA A 279 27.32 -2.96 19.27
CA ALA A 279 28.33 -3.99 19.42
C ALA A 279 29.54 -3.79 18.49
N LYS A 280 29.33 -3.35 17.24
CA LYS A 280 30.36 -3.39 16.19
C LYS A 280 30.94 -2.06 15.75
N SER A 281 30.19 -0.96 15.89
CA SER A 281 30.70 0.37 15.56
C SER A 281 31.98 0.68 16.34
N THR A 282 32.86 1.45 15.71
CA THR A 282 34.08 1.97 16.33
C THR A 282 34.03 3.48 16.54
N LEU A 283 33.02 4.15 15.97
CA LEU A 283 32.80 5.58 16.12
C LEU A 283 32.70 5.98 17.60
N ASN A 284 33.47 6.99 18.00
CA ASN A 284 33.54 7.52 19.36
C ASN A 284 33.94 6.49 20.43
N LYS A 285 34.52 5.34 20.05
CA LYS A 285 35.07 4.35 20.98
C LYS A 285 36.58 4.44 21.08
N ASP A 286 37.12 3.79 22.09
CA ASP A 286 38.55 3.69 22.29
C ASP A 286 39.07 2.44 21.56
N PHE A 287 40.23 2.58 20.92
CA PHE A 287 40.93 1.52 20.24
C PHE A 287 42.02 0.99 21.17
N ALA A 288 42.00 -0.32 21.42
CA ALA A 288 43.16 -1.00 21.97
C ALA A 288 44.22 -1.10 20.87
N PHE A 289 45.35 -0.42 21.05
CA PHE A 289 46.42 -0.32 20.08
C PHE A 289 47.73 -0.85 20.66
N LYS A 290 48.41 -1.73 19.94
CA LYS A 290 49.73 -2.25 20.31
C LYS A 290 50.81 -1.36 19.69
N THR A 291 51.57 -0.67 20.53
CA THR A 291 52.66 0.21 20.12
C THR A 291 53.86 -0.58 19.59
N HIS A 292 54.80 0.12 18.96
CA HIS A 292 56.08 -0.41 18.51
C HIS A 292 56.87 -1.13 19.63
N SER A 293 56.71 -0.70 20.88
CA SER A 293 57.36 -1.30 22.06
C SER A 293 56.66 -2.58 22.55
N GLY A 294 55.51 -2.92 21.98
CA GLY A 294 54.71 -4.09 22.33
C GLY A 294 53.68 -3.85 23.43
N SER A 295 53.67 -2.67 24.04
CA SER A 295 52.67 -2.26 25.03
C SER A 295 51.30 -2.04 24.36
N VAL A 296 50.22 -2.35 25.08
CA VAL A 296 48.86 -2.07 24.61
C VAL A 296 48.34 -0.84 25.32
N ILE A 297 47.93 0.17 24.55
CA ILE A 297 47.35 1.42 25.02
C ILE A 297 45.91 1.56 24.54
N SER A 298 45.14 2.43 25.21
CA SER A 298 43.78 2.79 24.81
C SER A 298 43.81 4.18 24.17
N VAL A 299 43.44 4.30 22.89
CA VAL A 299 43.47 5.56 22.14
C VAL A 299 42.08 5.90 21.62
N LYS A 300 41.60 7.11 21.90
CA LYS A 300 40.26 7.53 21.48
C LYS A 300 40.15 7.65 19.95
N GLY A 301 39.11 7.06 19.36
CA GLY A 301 38.72 7.35 17.98
C GLY A 301 38.25 8.80 17.84
N GLN A 302 38.94 9.58 17.01
CA GLN A 302 38.60 10.98 16.75
C GLN A 302 37.94 11.11 15.37
N GLY A 303 38.71 11.47 14.35
CA GLY A 303 38.27 11.43 12.95
C GLY A 303 38.13 10.01 12.39
N TYR A 304 38.73 9.01 13.06
CA TYR A 304 38.65 7.61 12.66
C TYR A 304 37.52 6.87 13.37
N GLY A 305 36.80 6.04 12.61
CA GLY A 305 35.77 5.16 13.11
C GLY A 305 34.50 5.24 12.28
N TRP A 306 33.61 4.27 12.51
CA TRP A 306 32.38 4.14 11.76
C TRP A 306 31.23 3.65 12.64
N ALA A 307 30.02 3.99 12.23
CA ALA A 307 28.76 3.47 12.76
C ALA A 307 27.76 3.25 11.62
N LEU A 308 26.83 2.32 11.82
CA LEU A 308 25.67 2.13 10.96
C LEU A 308 24.71 3.31 11.12
N ASP A 309 24.21 3.85 10.02
CA ASP A 309 23.03 4.72 10.04
C ASP A 309 21.80 3.84 10.33
N VAL A 310 21.48 3.69 11.62
CA VAL A 310 20.45 2.76 12.11
C VAL A 310 19.11 2.96 11.40
N GLU A 311 18.71 4.21 11.12
CA GLU A 311 17.44 4.51 10.46
C GLU A 311 17.42 4.02 9.00
N LYS A 312 18.49 4.31 8.24
CA LYS A 312 18.57 3.88 6.85
C LYS A 312 18.72 2.37 6.73
N GLU A 313 19.53 1.76 7.59
CA GLU A 313 19.71 0.31 7.62
C GLU A 313 18.43 -0.42 8.04
N THR A 314 17.67 0.10 9.01
CA THR A 314 16.34 -0.43 9.37
C THR A 314 15.43 -0.48 8.15
N LYS A 315 15.38 0.60 7.37
CA LYS A 315 14.55 0.67 6.16
C LYS A 315 15.01 -0.34 5.10
N GLN A 316 16.32 -0.56 4.94
CA GLN A 316 16.82 -1.56 4.00
C GLN A 316 16.45 -2.98 4.45
N VAL A 317 16.61 -3.31 5.73
CA VAL A 317 16.22 -4.61 6.28
C VAL A 317 14.71 -4.83 6.16
N GLN A 318 13.91 -3.80 6.45
CA GLN A 318 12.46 -3.85 6.28
C GLN A 318 12.10 -4.17 4.82
N GLN A 319 12.68 -3.43 3.86
CA GLN A 319 12.43 -3.67 2.44
C GLN A 319 12.88 -5.05 1.98
N ALA A 320 13.94 -5.60 2.56
CA ALA A 320 14.38 -6.97 2.28
C ALA A 320 13.28 -7.98 2.65
N PHE A 321 12.65 -7.85 3.83
CA PHE A 321 11.50 -8.68 4.21
C PHE A 321 10.27 -8.46 3.30
N GLU A 322 9.97 -7.20 2.96
CA GLU A 322 8.82 -6.88 2.09
C GLU A 322 8.96 -7.48 0.68
N LYS A 323 10.19 -7.59 0.17
CA LYS A 323 10.52 -8.20 -1.13
C LYS A 323 10.74 -9.71 -1.06
N GLY A 324 11.01 -10.26 0.13
CA GLY A 324 11.41 -11.65 0.31
C GLY A 324 12.87 -11.93 -0.04
N ASP A 325 13.74 -10.92 0.08
CA ASP A 325 15.18 -11.09 -0.07
C ASP A 325 15.74 -11.94 1.09
N ASN A 326 16.74 -12.77 0.82
CA ASN A 326 17.34 -13.67 1.81
C ASN A 326 18.66 -13.15 2.41
N SER A 327 19.26 -12.11 1.82
CA SER A 327 20.51 -11.52 2.31
C SER A 327 20.59 -10.04 1.97
N LEU A 328 21.23 -9.27 2.85
CA LEU A 328 21.46 -7.83 2.70
C LEU A 328 22.81 -7.49 3.33
N SER A 329 23.65 -6.71 2.64
CA SER A 329 24.88 -6.16 3.23
C SER A 329 24.66 -4.72 3.68
N ALA A 330 25.15 -4.37 4.86
CA ALA A 330 25.08 -3.01 5.36
C ALA A 330 25.83 -2.05 4.45
N SER A 331 25.20 -0.93 4.13
CA SER A 331 25.68 0.01 3.10
C SER A 331 25.64 1.48 3.51
N ASN A 332 24.90 1.81 4.57
CA ASN A 332 24.77 3.15 5.11
C ASN A 332 25.66 3.28 6.35
N ILE A 333 26.89 3.72 6.11
CA ILE A 333 27.93 3.88 7.12
C ILE A 333 28.25 5.37 7.27
N HIS A 334 28.39 5.84 8.51
CA HIS A 334 28.75 7.22 8.82
C HIS A 334 29.85 7.28 9.90
N GLY A 335 30.47 8.44 10.05
CA GLY A 335 31.50 8.69 11.05
C GLY A 335 31.86 10.16 11.21
N ASN A 336 33.04 10.41 11.76
CA ASN A 336 33.58 11.77 11.97
C ASN A 336 34.61 12.14 10.89
N GLY A 337 34.56 11.48 9.74
CA GLY A 337 35.36 11.85 8.58
C GLY A 337 35.08 13.30 8.12
N TRP A 338 35.93 13.79 7.24
CA TRP A 338 35.90 15.14 6.66
C TRP A 338 34.53 15.46 6.04
N GLU A 339 33.89 14.49 5.39
CA GLU A 339 32.55 14.56 4.81
C GLU A 339 31.52 13.77 5.63
N LYS A 340 31.81 13.48 6.90
CA LYS A 340 31.03 12.62 7.83
C LYS A 340 30.98 11.15 7.42
N GLU A 341 31.92 10.71 6.60
CA GLU A 341 32.09 9.32 6.23
C GLU A 341 32.63 8.48 7.40
N GLY A 342 32.28 7.19 7.41
CA GLY A 342 32.86 6.23 8.36
C GLY A 342 34.16 5.66 7.83
N ILE A 343 35.25 5.85 8.58
CA ILE A 343 36.58 5.33 8.22
C ILE A 343 36.83 4.02 8.96
N GLY A 344 37.39 3.03 8.26
CA GLY A 344 37.76 1.72 8.81
C GLY A 344 36.69 0.63 8.69
N TYR A 345 35.50 0.91 8.15
CA TYR A 345 34.44 -0.10 8.02
C TYR A 345 34.86 -1.31 7.16
N LYS A 346 35.65 -1.11 6.11
CA LYS A 346 36.09 -2.21 5.23
C LYS A 346 37.21 -3.05 5.82
N THR A 347 37.79 -2.62 6.94
CA THR A 347 38.92 -3.28 7.60
C THR A 347 38.41 -3.97 8.86
N THR A 348 38.66 -5.27 8.99
CA THR A 348 38.18 -6.07 10.14
C THR A 348 39.30 -6.53 11.07
N SER A 349 40.56 -6.45 10.63
CA SER A 349 41.72 -6.67 11.49
C SER A 349 41.99 -5.45 12.36
N ASN A 350 42.64 -5.68 13.50
CA ASN A 350 43.11 -4.64 14.42
C ASN A 350 42.03 -3.58 14.73
N ASN A 351 40.81 -4.03 15.04
CA ASN A 351 39.65 -3.18 15.34
C ASN A 351 39.33 -2.13 14.26
N GLY A 352 39.68 -2.39 12.99
CA GLY A 352 39.47 -1.47 11.88
C GLY A 352 40.73 -0.72 11.43
N ILE A 353 41.79 -0.66 12.24
CA ILE A 353 43.05 0.00 11.86
C ILE A 353 43.76 -0.79 10.75
N GLY A 354 43.70 -2.12 10.81
CA GLY A 354 44.48 -2.98 9.92
C GLY A 354 45.98 -2.96 10.20
N ASP A 355 46.76 -3.31 9.18
CA ASP A 355 48.21 -3.55 9.27
C ASP A 355 49.04 -2.50 8.50
N THR A 356 48.37 -1.48 7.95
CA THR A 356 48.99 -0.31 7.31
C THR A 356 48.52 0.94 8.04
N TYR A 357 49.42 1.63 8.73
CA TYR A 357 49.11 2.80 9.56
C TYR A 357 50.37 3.59 9.93
N ALA A 358 50.20 4.85 10.34
CA ALA A 358 51.22 5.63 11.02
C ALA A 358 51.00 5.61 12.54
N GLU A 359 52.07 5.38 13.28
CA GLU A 359 52.15 5.45 14.73
C GLU A 359 53.00 6.68 15.09
N VAL A 360 52.49 7.56 15.96
CA VAL A 360 53.16 8.79 16.42
C VAL A 360 53.20 8.78 17.95
N SER A 361 54.40 8.66 18.51
CA SER A 361 54.63 8.81 19.95
C SER A 361 55.06 10.25 20.23
N ILE A 362 54.22 11.00 20.95
CA ILE A 362 54.57 12.34 21.45
C ILE A 362 55.66 12.21 22.52
N ALA A 363 55.60 11.19 23.37
CA ALA A 363 56.59 10.99 24.43
C ALA A 363 57.99 10.69 23.86
N ASP A 364 58.08 9.86 22.82
CA ASP A 364 59.36 9.48 22.21
C ASP A 364 59.81 10.47 21.11
N GLN A 365 58.93 11.38 20.68
CA GLN A 365 59.13 12.26 19.52
C GLN A 365 59.58 11.48 18.27
N GLN A 366 58.88 10.37 18.00
CA GLN A 366 59.22 9.45 16.92
C GLN A 366 57.96 8.94 16.23
N ILE A 367 58.09 8.64 14.93
CA ILE A 367 57.05 7.99 14.15
C ILE A 367 57.50 6.64 13.61
N TRP A 368 56.54 5.75 13.41
CA TRP A 368 56.68 4.48 12.72
C TRP A 368 55.56 4.35 11.70
N ILE A 369 55.89 3.97 10.47
CA ILE A 369 54.91 3.70 9.44
C ILE A 369 55.00 2.22 9.11
N TYR A 370 53.88 1.54 9.29
CA TYR A 370 53.72 0.14 8.92
C TYR A 370 52.96 0.05 7.61
N LYS A 371 53.39 -0.86 6.74
CA LYS A 371 52.69 -1.22 5.51
C LYS A 371 52.64 -2.73 5.40
N ASP A 372 51.43 -3.27 5.30
CA ASP A 372 51.17 -4.71 5.26
C ASP A 372 51.87 -5.45 6.43
N GLY A 373 51.82 -4.85 7.62
CA GLY A 373 52.38 -5.38 8.87
C GLY A 373 53.90 -5.22 9.02
N LYS A 374 54.57 -4.55 8.06
CA LYS A 374 56.03 -4.35 8.08
C LYS A 374 56.37 -2.89 8.34
N LEU A 375 57.32 -2.65 9.23
CA LEU A 375 57.88 -1.32 9.45
C LEU A 375 58.63 -0.87 8.18
N VAL A 376 58.14 0.19 7.54
CA VAL A 376 58.74 0.76 6.31
C VAL A 376 59.44 2.09 6.53
N VAL A 377 59.02 2.87 7.54
CA VAL A 377 59.67 4.14 7.92
C VAL A 377 59.71 4.26 9.43
N THR A 378 60.85 4.71 9.96
CA THR A 378 60.93 5.27 11.30
C THR A 378 61.85 6.49 11.30
N THR A 379 61.45 7.55 11.99
CA THR A 379 62.25 8.78 12.09
C THR A 379 61.85 9.57 13.33
N ASN A 380 62.82 10.30 13.89
CA ASN A 380 62.56 11.35 14.87
C ASN A 380 61.74 12.47 14.22
N VAL A 381 60.89 13.10 15.03
CA VAL A 381 60.01 14.20 14.63
C VAL A 381 60.03 15.30 15.69
N VAL A 382 59.39 16.43 15.40
CA VAL A 382 58.99 17.38 16.45
C VAL A 382 57.51 17.70 16.32
N THR A 383 56.75 17.37 17.36
CA THR A 383 55.29 17.59 17.43
C THR A 383 54.93 19.03 17.83
N GLY A 384 53.64 19.26 18.04
CA GLY A 384 53.07 20.53 18.50
C GLY A 384 53.67 21.06 19.80
N LYS A 385 53.64 22.38 19.98
CA LYS A 385 54.30 23.05 21.11
C LYS A 385 53.47 23.00 22.39
N HIS A 386 54.03 22.38 23.42
CA HIS A 386 53.34 22.22 24.70
C HIS A 386 53.19 23.53 25.48
N SER A 387 54.24 24.36 25.56
CA SER A 387 54.23 25.59 26.38
C SER A 387 53.20 26.64 25.95
N THR A 388 52.62 26.50 24.75
CA THR A 388 51.58 27.38 24.19
C THR A 388 50.23 26.68 24.02
N GLY A 389 50.12 25.40 24.40
CA GLY A 389 48.93 24.58 24.19
C GLY A 389 48.65 24.26 22.71
N GLU A 390 49.67 24.37 21.85
CA GLU A 390 49.60 24.02 20.42
C GLU A 390 49.97 22.54 20.22
N ASP A 391 49.64 21.66 21.17
CA ASP A 391 49.96 20.24 21.16
C ASP A 391 49.38 19.51 19.94
N THR A 392 50.09 18.51 19.45
CA THR A 392 49.51 17.57 18.48
C THR A 392 48.46 16.73 19.20
N SER A 393 47.26 16.66 18.63
CA SER A 393 46.10 16.08 19.32
C SER A 393 46.18 14.54 19.35
N PRO A 394 46.21 13.91 20.54
CA PRO A 394 46.14 12.46 20.65
C PRO A 394 44.82 11.91 20.10
N GLY A 395 44.88 10.71 19.53
CA GLY A 395 43.71 10.04 18.97
C GLY A 395 44.03 9.15 17.78
N VAL A 396 43.03 8.38 17.38
CA VAL A 396 43.02 7.68 16.09
C VAL A 396 42.40 8.61 15.05
N TRP A 397 43.24 8.99 14.10
CA TRP A 397 42.96 9.86 12.96
C TRP A 397 43.17 9.07 11.67
N TYR A 398 43.07 9.75 10.52
CA TYR A 398 43.40 9.18 9.23
C TYR A 398 43.96 10.23 8.30
N VAL A 399 44.76 9.83 7.32
CA VAL A 399 45.25 10.73 6.27
C VAL A 399 44.08 11.25 5.44
N LEU A 400 43.83 12.55 5.49
CA LEU A 400 42.70 13.18 4.81
C LEU A 400 42.93 13.26 3.29
N TYR A 401 44.13 13.68 2.91
CA TYR A 401 44.58 13.80 1.53
C TYR A 401 46.12 13.97 1.53
N LYS A 402 46.70 14.11 0.34
CA LYS A 402 48.14 14.35 0.17
C LYS A 402 48.37 15.47 -0.84
N ARG A 403 49.34 16.37 -0.59
CA ARG A 403 49.73 17.44 -1.54
C ARG A 403 51.24 17.60 -1.63
N THR A 404 51.74 17.89 -2.83
CA THR A 404 53.14 18.20 -3.10
C THR A 404 53.24 19.09 -4.36
N PRO A 405 53.94 20.24 -4.33
CA PRO A 405 54.27 21.06 -3.15
C PRO A 405 53.01 21.72 -2.54
N TYR A 406 53.12 22.30 -1.34
CA TYR A 406 52.00 23.00 -0.69
C TYR A 406 52.45 24.21 0.15
N THR A 407 51.55 25.18 0.36
CA THR A 407 51.79 26.31 1.26
C THR A 407 50.79 26.24 2.40
N LEU A 408 51.29 25.92 3.59
CA LEU A 408 50.52 25.91 4.83
C LEU A 408 50.23 27.34 5.25
N LYS A 409 49.00 27.60 5.69
CA LYS A 409 48.56 28.87 6.25
C LYS A 409 47.84 28.60 7.57
N GLY A 410 48.13 29.40 8.59
CA GLY A 410 47.51 29.28 9.90
C GLY A 410 47.89 30.45 10.79
N SER A 411 47.44 30.40 12.04
CA SER A 411 47.82 31.34 13.10
C SER A 411 48.57 30.60 14.20
N ALA A 412 49.38 31.32 14.97
CA ALA A 412 50.09 30.76 16.13
C ALA A 412 49.80 31.62 17.37
N VAL A 413 49.75 30.99 18.54
CA VAL A 413 49.40 31.70 19.78
C VAL A 413 50.35 32.87 20.03
N GLY A 414 49.79 34.07 20.17
CA GLY A 414 50.56 35.30 20.38
C GLY A 414 51.37 35.78 19.18
N LYS A 415 51.08 35.28 17.96
CA LYS A 415 51.76 35.69 16.72
C LYS A 415 50.76 36.01 15.60
N ALA A 416 51.21 36.75 14.60
CA ALA A 416 50.47 36.98 13.36
C ALA A 416 50.33 35.68 12.55
N ASP A 417 49.41 35.70 11.58
CA ASP A 417 49.23 34.62 10.62
C ASP A 417 50.55 34.28 9.91
N TYR A 418 50.79 32.99 9.71
CA TYR A 418 51.98 32.47 9.03
C TYR A 418 51.63 31.83 7.69
N ALA A 419 52.61 31.83 6.79
CA ALA A 419 52.59 31.07 5.57
C ALA A 419 53.93 30.34 5.40
N VAL A 420 53.90 29.02 5.29
CA VAL A 420 55.10 28.18 5.19
C VAL A 420 55.00 27.29 3.96
N LYS A 421 56.00 27.37 3.08
CA LYS A 421 56.13 26.46 1.95
C LYS A 421 56.72 25.14 2.43
N VAL A 422 56.08 24.04 2.04
CA VAL A 422 56.51 22.67 2.31
C VAL A 422 56.46 21.87 1.01
N ASP A 423 57.39 20.94 0.85
CA ASP A 423 57.43 20.08 -0.32
C ASP A 423 56.40 18.94 -0.23
N TYR A 424 56.12 18.45 0.98
CA TYR A 424 55.22 17.32 1.21
C TYR A 424 54.24 17.64 2.34
N TRP A 425 52.94 17.48 2.08
CA TRP A 425 51.88 17.72 3.06
C TRP A 425 50.93 16.51 3.16
N VAL A 426 50.76 15.99 4.37
CA VAL A 426 49.88 14.86 4.71
C VAL A 426 49.04 15.20 5.95
N PRO A 427 47.91 15.92 5.81
CA PRO A 427 47.01 16.22 6.92
C PRO A 427 46.30 14.99 7.44
N PHE A 428 46.11 14.91 8.75
CA PHE A 428 45.33 13.85 9.39
C PHE A 428 44.22 14.33 10.34
N THR A 429 44.15 15.63 10.64
CA THR A 429 43.03 16.19 11.41
C THR A 429 42.26 17.24 10.62
N ASN A 430 40.96 17.38 10.89
CA ASN A 430 40.13 18.42 10.30
C ASN A 430 40.53 19.84 10.78
N SER A 431 41.22 19.93 11.92
CA SER A 431 41.79 21.17 12.46
C SER A 431 43.09 21.61 11.77
N GLY A 432 43.64 20.80 10.85
CA GLY A 432 44.81 21.16 10.06
C GLY A 432 46.15 20.68 10.61
N GLN A 433 46.18 19.67 11.49
CA GLN A 433 47.41 18.99 11.90
C GLN A 433 47.76 17.90 10.87
N GLY A 434 49.05 17.72 10.62
CA GLY A 434 49.55 16.78 9.63
C GLY A 434 51.06 16.60 9.66
N PHE A 435 51.55 15.73 8.79
CA PHE A 435 52.98 15.56 8.54
C PHE A 435 53.46 16.50 7.44
N HIS A 436 54.60 17.17 7.65
CA HIS A 436 55.29 17.92 6.61
C HIS A 436 56.79 18.06 6.89
N ASP A 437 57.58 18.31 5.84
CA ASP A 437 58.99 18.72 5.98
C ASP A 437 59.13 20.05 6.73
N ALA A 438 60.19 20.16 7.54
CA ALA A 438 60.52 21.37 8.29
C ALA A 438 61.94 21.85 8.02
N GLY A 439 62.21 22.34 6.81
CA GLY A 439 63.55 22.80 6.38
C GLY A 439 64.14 23.94 7.21
N TRP A 440 63.32 24.67 7.98
CA TRP A 440 63.77 25.73 8.88
C TRP A 440 64.22 25.22 10.26
N ARG A 441 63.85 23.99 10.65
CA ARG A 441 64.10 23.47 12.00
C ARG A 441 65.53 22.97 12.14
N LYS A 442 66.23 23.47 13.17
CA LYS A 442 67.58 23.04 13.54
C LYS A 442 67.63 22.14 14.78
N ASP A 443 66.66 22.30 15.70
CA ASP A 443 66.56 21.51 16.92
C ASP A 443 65.54 20.37 16.76
N TRP A 444 66.05 19.15 16.93
CA TRP A 444 65.37 17.86 16.81
C TRP A 444 65.51 17.03 18.10
N ALA A 445 65.88 17.66 19.23
CA ALA A 445 65.91 16.98 20.51
C ALA A 445 64.52 16.47 20.91
N ASN A 446 64.47 15.36 21.65
CA ASN A 446 63.22 14.73 22.10
C ASN A 446 62.37 15.63 23.02
N ASN A 447 62.94 16.68 23.59
CA ASN A 447 62.24 17.67 24.41
C ASN A 447 61.95 18.99 23.67
N ALA A 448 62.32 19.10 22.39
CA ALA A 448 62.16 20.33 21.61
C ALA A 448 60.69 20.74 21.49
N TYR A 449 59.75 19.79 21.49
CA TYR A 449 58.32 20.10 21.43
C TYR A 449 57.81 20.86 22.66
N LEU A 450 58.47 20.77 23.82
CA LEU A 450 58.02 21.43 25.04
C LEU A 450 57.95 22.95 24.89
N THR A 451 58.94 23.56 24.22
CA THR A 451 59.07 25.03 24.08
C THR A 451 59.28 25.49 22.63
N GLY A 452 59.76 24.60 21.76
CA GLY A 452 60.11 24.86 20.37
C GLY A 452 59.33 24.00 19.37
N GLY A 453 58.17 23.46 19.74
CA GLY A 453 57.31 22.66 18.88
C GLY A 453 56.66 23.42 17.72
N SER A 454 55.93 22.70 16.88
CA SER A 454 55.12 23.26 15.78
C SER A 454 53.81 23.89 16.28
N GLY A 455 52.97 24.40 15.37
CA GLY A 455 51.59 24.80 15.67
C GLY A 455 50.59 23.63 15.74
N GLY A 456 51.05 22.42 16.05
CA GLY A 456 50.24 21.20 16.14
C GLY A 456 50.62 20.11 15.14
N CYS A 457 51.31 20.44 14.06
CA CYS A 457 51.81 19.47 13.07
C CYS A 457 52.93 18.57 13.59
N VAL A 458 53.17 17.46 12.90
CA VAL A 458 54.32 16.59 13.13
C VAL A 458 55.40 16.96 12.10
N ASN A 459 56.39 17.74 12.55
CA ASN A 459 57.49 18.17 11.68
C ASN A 459 58.42 17.01 11.36
N LEU A 460 58.73 16.81 10.08
CA LEU A 460 59.63 15.78 9.57
C LEU A 460 60.97 16.36 9.14
N VAL A 461 62.05 15.59 9.33
CA VAL A 461 63.35 15.92 8.76
C VAL A 461 63.23 15.95 7.24
N PRO A 462 63.69 17.01 6.54
CA PRO A 462 63.42 17.19 5.10
C PRO A 462 63.83 16.01 4.21
N ASN A 463 64.92 15.33 4.54
CA ASN A 463 65.40 14.17 3.75
C ASN A 463 64.54 12.91 3.92
N VAL A 464 63.73 12.80 4.98
CA VAL A 464 62.82 11.67 5.23
C VAL A 464 61.37 11.99 4.81
N ALA A 465 61.02 13.27 4.67
CA ALA A 465 59.65 13.71 4.39
C ALA A 465 59.04 13.08 3.14
N LYS A 466 59.84 12.95 2.05
CA LYS A 466 59.40 12.26 0.83
C LYS A 466 59.04 10.80 1.10
N THR A 467 59.86 10.08 1.87
CA THR A 467 59.63 8.66 2.18
C THR A 467 58.37 8.48 3.02
N VAL A 468 58.15 9.35 4.02
CA VAL A 468 56.90 9.36 4.80
C VAL A 468 55.69 9.61 3.90
N TYR A 469 55.78 10.63 3.05
CA TYR A 469 54.73 10.96 2.09
C TYR A 469 54.41 9.77 1.18
N ASP A 470 55.42 9.12 0.58
CA ASP A 470 55.23 8.01 -0.34
C ASP A 470 54.71 6.73 0.36
N SER A 471 54.97 6.59 1.67
CA SER A 471 54.57 5.40 2.44
C SER A 471 53.11 5.43 2.91
N LEU A 472 52.46 6.59 2.88
CA LEU A 472 51.08 6.79 3.32
C LEU A 472 50.14 7.00 2.13
N ASN A 473 48.91 6.55 2.26
CA ASN A 473 47.80 6.81 1.34
C ASN A 473 46.68 7.57 2.06
N THR A 474 45.82 8.22 1.28
CA THR A 474 44.55 8.73 1.79
C THR A 474 43.78 7.60 2.49
N TYR A 475 43.22 7.90 3.65
CA TYR A 475 42.53 7.00 4.58
C TYR A 475 43.40 6.05 5.41
N ASP A 476 44.73 6.06 5.26
CA ASP A 476 45.59 5.31 6.19
C ASP A 476 45.40 5.86 7.61
N PRO A 477 45.19 5.00 8.63
CA PRO A 477 45.07 5.41 10.02
C PRO A 477 46.34 6.10 10.51
N VAL A 478 46.16 7.10 11.39
CA VAL A 478 47.24 7.80 12.09
C VAL A 478 46.93 7.76 13.58
N ILE A 479 47.70 7.00 14.34
CA ILE A 479 47.54 6.83 15.78
C ILE A 479 48.53 7.77 16.48
N VAL A 480 48.02 8.74 17.23
CA VAL A 480 48.81 9.71 18.00
C VAL A 480 48.58 9.46 19.49
N TYR A 481 49.65 9.30 20.26
CA TYR A 481 49.57 9.08 21.72
C TYR A 481 50.68 9.76 22.52
#